data_AF-A0AAU3KGQ1-F1
#
_entry.id   AF-A0AAU3KGQ1-F1
#
_cell.length_a   1.000
_cell.length_b   1.000
_cell.length_c   1.000
_cell.angle_alpha   90.00
_cell.angle_beta   90.00
_cell.angle_gamma   90.00
#
_symmetry.space_group_name_H-M   'P 1'
#
loop_
_entity.id
_entity.type
_entity.pdbx_description
1 polymer ?
#
loop_
_entity_poly.entity_id
_entity_poly.type
_entity_poly.pdbx_seq_one_letter_code
_entity_poly.pdbx_strand_id
1 'polypeptide(L)' 'MDNTVSAVLRAVEADDWTAFAKLVHPYVHWTEDGVTTRGRTRVMALLSGHNGVKPAGSYELRDGQIYRWTA' A
#
# COMPACT_ATOMS: atom_id res chain seq x y z
N MET A 1 5.36 14.77 -7.42
CA MET A 1 4.73 13.85 -6.45
C MET A 1 4.23 12.65 -7.24
N ASP A 2 4.61 11.44 -6.85
CA ASP A 2 4.25 10.24 -7.59
C ASP A 2 2.74 9.99 -7.53
N ASN A 3 2.10 9.89 -8.70
CA ASN A 3 0.65 9.72 -8.79
C ASN A 3 0.19 8.40 -8.15
N THR A 4 1.00 7.35 -8.23
CA THR A 4 0.71 6.02 -7.67
C THR A 4 0.71 6.07 -6.15
N VAL A 5 1.77 6.64 -5.56
CA VAL A 5 1.89 6.80 -4.11
C VAL A 5 0.72 7.64 -3.57
N SER A 6 0.41 8.76 -4.25
CA SER A 6 -0.70 9.63 -3.85
C SER A 6 -2.06 8.94 -3.93
N ALA A 7 -2.28 8.11 -4.95
CA ALA A 7 -3.53 7.35 -5.11
C ALA A 7 -3.71 6.32 -4.00
N VAL A 8 -2.65 5.63 -3.58
CA VAL A 8 -2.70 4.68 -2.45
C VAL A 8 -2.99 5.40 -1.14
N LEU A 9 -2.30 6.50 -0.87
CA LEU A 9 -2.53 7.30 0.34
C LEU A 9 -3.99 7.77 0.43
N ARG A 10 -4.54 8.28 -0.68
CA ARG A 10 -5.95 8.70 -0.76
C ARG A 10 -6.93 7.55 -0.55
N ALA A 11 -6.64 6.37 -1.11
CA ALA A 11 -7.50 5.20 -0.92
C ALA A 11 -7.52 4.76 0.54
N VAL A 12 -6.38 4.80 1.24
CA VAL A 12 -6.30 4.48 2.68
C VAL A 12 -6.99 5.56 3.52
N GLU A 13 -6.74 6.84 3.26
CA GLU A 13 -7.36 7.96 3.99
C GLU A 13 -8.88 7.98 3.86
N ALA A 14 -9.41 7.52 2.73
CA ALA A 14 -10.84 7.44 2.46
C ALA A 14 -11.49 6.10 2.90
N ASP A 15 -10.74 5.17 3.50
CA ASP A 15 -11.18 3.79 3.76
C ASP A 15 -11.71 3.07 2.49
N ASP A 16 -11.27 3.48 1.29
CA ASP A 16 -11.66 2.87 0.02
C ASP A 16 -10.76 1.68 -0.30
N TRP A 17 -11.02 0.61 0.44
CA TRP A 17 -10.36 -0.69 0.31
C TRP A 17 -10.55 -1.34 -1.06
N THR A 18 -11.60 -0.97 -1.80
CA THR A 18 -11.83 -1.44 -3.17
C THR A 18 -10.88 -0.75 -4.14
N ALA A 19 -10.69 0.57 -4.02
CA ALA A 19 -9.69 1.31 -4.79
C ALA A 19 -8.28 0.86 -4.44
N PHE A 20 -7.97 0.69 -3.15
CA PHE A 20 -6.68 0.16 -2.68
C PHE A 20 -6.37 -1.19 -3.35
N ALA A 21 -7.35 -2.11 -3.40
CA ALA A 21 -7.15 -3.41 -4.01
C ALA A 21 -6.92 -3.40 -5.53
N LYS A 22 -7.30 -2.33 -6.23
CA LYS A 22 -6.96 -2.16 -7.66
C LYS A 22 -5.53 -1.69 -7.85
N LEU A 23 -4.99 -0.94 -6.89
CA LEU A 23 -3.65 -0.35 -6.93
C LEU A 23 -2.56 -1.29 -6.39
N VAL A 24 -2.92 -2.19 -5.47
CA VAL A 24 -1.94 -3.02 -4.74
C VAL A 24 -2.05 -4.47 -5.14
N HIS A 25 -0.90 -5.09 -5.42
CA HIS A 25 -0.81 -6.46 -5.90
C HIS A 25 -1.22 -7.46 -4.81
N PRO A 26 -1.92 -8.57 -5.13
CA PRO A 26 -2.31 -9.58 -4.14
C PRO A 26 -1.15 -10.09 -3.28
N TYR A 27 0.05 -10.18 -3.86
CA TYR A 27 1.28 -10.63 -3.21
C TYR A 27 2.24 -9.48 -2.80
N VAL A 28 1.70 -8.29 -2.51
CA VAL A 28 2.51 -7.14 -2.12
C VAL A 28 3.43 -7.43 -0.93
N HIS A 29 4.64 -6.86 -0.96
CA HIS A 29 5.54 -6.74 0.19
C HIS A 29 5.49 -5.28 0.68
N TRP A 30 4.93 -5.08 1.86
CA TRP A 30 4.73 -3.75 2.44
C TRP A 30 5.66 -3.57 3.62
N THR A 31 6.66 -2.70 3.49
CA THR A 31 7.65 -2.41 4.53
C THR A 31 7.45 -0.99 5.04
N GLU A 32 7.26 -0.86 6.35
CA GLU A 32 7.29 0.42 7.06
C GLU A 32 8.19 0.25 8.29
N ASP A 33 9.10 1.20 8.52
CA ASP A 33 10.02 1.19 9.67
C ASP A 33 10.81 -0.12 9.82
N GLY A 34 11.16 -0.74 8.70
CA GLY A 34 11.89 -2.02 8.65
C GLY A 34 11.05 -3.26 8.91
N VAL A 35 9.75 -3.11 9.20
CA VAL A 35 8.81 -4.23 9.40
C VAL A 35 8.06 -4.53 8.11
N THR A 36 8.19 -5.75 7.59
CA THR A 36 7.52 -6.17 6.36
C THR A 36 6.26 -6.99 6.64
N THR A 37 5.12 -6.53 6.15
CA THR A 37 3.87 -7.30 6.02
C THR A 37 3.70 -7.78 4.59
N ARG A 38 3.34 -9.05 4.40
CA ARG A 38 3.18 -9.65 3.07
C ARG A 38 1.73 -10.04 2.80
N GLY A 39 1.31 -9.80 1.57
CA GLY A 39 -0.01 -10.15 1.05
C GLY A 39 -1.05 -9.06 1.31
N ARG A 40 -1.82 -8.73 0.28
CA ARG A 40 -2.73 -7.59 0.27
C ARG A 40 -3.75 -7.62 1.42
N THR A 41 -4.36 -8.77 1.68
CA THR A 41 -5.36 -8.89 2.76
C THR A 41 -4.78 -8.56 4.14
N ARG A 42 -3.53 -8.98 4.41
CA ARG A 42 -2.86 -8.67 5.69
C ARG A 42 -2.47 -7.21 5.77
N VAL A 43 -2.00 -6.63 4.66
CA VAL A 43 -1.71 -5.20 4.58
C VAL A 43 -2.98 -4.38 4.82
N MET A 44 -4.09 -4.72 4.16
CA MET A 44 -5.37 -4.04 4.40
C MET A 44 -5.78 -4.12 5.87
N ALA A 45 -5.72 -5.30 6.48
CA ALA A 45 -6.03 -5.47 7.91
C ALA A 45 -5.10 -4.65 8.82
N LEU A 46 -3.81 -4.56 8.51
CA LEU A 46 -2.85 -3.71 9.21
C LEU A 46 -3.26 -2.23 9.11
N LEU A 47 -3.56 -1.76 7.91
CA LEU A 47 -3.82 -0.35 7.63
C LEU A 47 -5.19 0.10 8.14
N SER A 48 -6.23 -0.74 8.09
CA SER A 48 -7.55 -0.42 8.65
C SER A 48 -7.53 -0.23 10.17
N GLY A 49 -6.50 -0.73 10.87
CA GLY A 49 -6.33 -0.57 12.31
C GLY A 49 -5.36 0.53 12.73
N HIS A 50 -4.69 1.19 11.78
CA HIS A 50 -3.65 2.19 12.02
C HIS A 50 -4.07 3.57 11.53
N ASN A 51 -3.68 4.62 12.25
CA ASN A 51 -3.88 6.01 11.80
C ASN A 51 -2.82 6.37 10.74
N GLY A 52 -3.10 5.95 9.50
CA GLY A 52 -2.40 6.41 8.29
C GLY A 52 -1.26 5.51 7.82
N VAL A 53 -0.87 5.78 6.57
CA VAL A 53 0.25 5.14 5.85
C VAL A 53 1.36 6.16 5.64
N LYS A 54 2.61 5.77 5.84
CA LYS A 54 3.75 6.60 5.44
C LYS A 54 3.92 6.58 3.92
N PRO A 55 4.11 7.73 3.25
CA PRO A 55 4.42 7.75 1.82
C PRO A 55 5.64 6.88 1.51
N ALA A 56 5.56 6.02 0.50
CA ALA A 56 6.71 5.23 0.08
C ALA A 56 7.87 6.12 -0.38
N GLY A 57 9.07 5.84 0.16
CA GLY A 57 10.32 6.33 -0.38
C GLY A 57 10.75 5.57 -1.64
N SER A 58 10.33 4.31 -1.77
CA SER A 58 10.46 3.54 -3.02
C SER A 58 9.34 2.51 -3.17
N TYR A 59 8.99 2.18 -4.41
CA TYR A 59 8.03 1.14 -4.72
C TYR A 59 8.36 0.45 -6.05
N GLU A 60 7.89 -0.78 -6.21
CA GLU A 60 7.98 -1.54 -7.46
C GLU A 60 6.58 -1.91 -7.94
N LEU A 61 6.38 -1.84 -9.26
CA LEU A 61 5.15 -2.28 -9.90
C LEU A 61 5.30 -3.69 -10.49
N ARG A 62 4.23 -4.46 -10.41
CA ARG A 62 4.03 -5.70 -11.14
C ARG A 62 2.60 -5.70 -11.68
N ASP A 63 2.45 -5.90 -12.98
CA ASP A 63 1.14 -5.90 -13.66
C ASP A 63 0.34 -4.59 -13.41
N GLY A 64 1.06 -3.45 -13.33
CA GLY A 64 0.47 -2.14 -13.06
C GLY A 64 0.07 -1.89 -11.59
N GLN A 65 0.36 -2.84 -10.69
CA GLN A 65 0.02 -2.76 -9.27
C GLN A 65 1.27 -2.71 -8.40
N ILE A 66 1.18 -2.10 -7.22
CA ILE A 66 2.27 -2.07 -6.26
C ILE A 66 2.56 -3.48 -5.75
N TYR A 67 3.74 -3.98 -6.10
CA TYR A 67 4.27 -5.24 -5.64
C TYR A 67 5.21 -5.08 -4.44
N ARG A 68 5.94 -3.96 -4.37
CA ARG A 68 6.73 -3.58 -3.18
C ARG A 68 6.46 -2.15 -2.78
N TRP A 69 6.29 -1.93 -1.50
CA TRP A 69 6.19 -0.61 -0.87
C TRP A 69 7.24 -0.52 0.24
N THR A 70 8.05 0.53 0.23
CA THR A 70 9.04 0.79 1.29
C THR A 70 8.95 2.24 1.71
N ALA A 71 8.54 2.47 2.96
CA ALA A 71 8.45 3.78 3.59
C ALA A 71 9.34 3.88 4.84
#